data_AF-A0A509MM50-F1
#
_entry.id   AF-A0A509MM50-F1
#
_cell.length_a   1.000
_cell.length_b   1.000
_cell.length_c   1.000
_cell.angle_alpha   90.00
_cell.angle_beta   90.00
_cell.angle_gamma   90.00
#
_symmetry.space_group_name_H-M   'P 1'
#
loop_
_entity.id
_entity.type
_entity.pdbx_description
1 polymer ?
#
loop_
_entity_poly.entity_id
_entity_poly.type
_entity_poly.pdbx_seq_one_letter_code
_entity_poly.pdbx_strand_id
1 'polypeptide(L)'
;MTDLTYSDLEAACHAGGASVLSSVTELAPAAGPQAGIAPARYVQGRDGTYAYETRFIGGEPSSVVVVDSKASQLNRVEDAISLAIEEGDASLSRMPSIRVDYETLSATDYQLPHRFSDGHIRFGTIDGEVTTKYPAYVAARNASPANARALLELSPVSLAFGAWDSTRKAHQARFRSCLVGEIIGQLADQTEAGRKPPRRGSARKDDIAPSVQLNEKDMLTLLATQEDEMSPTTVDKITKDAKKAKNKPTSASVLGLGAIPPSLDGLGFVSCRRIIRSHVLSFSALRQLRFGADNAGNVACRALLAALSLHGLALSDQELELRANCDLVEAGDPVVTLDGRRGTHTELEPLVPEVTGPILATAIERAVATAGIRWDGQVLEVTGNPIILAGATADADED
;
A
#
# COMPACT_ATOMS: atom_id res chain seq x y z
N MET A 1 -26.88 -10.02 12.93
CA MET A 1 -25.47 -10.36 12.74
C MET A 1 -24.85 -10.44 14.14
N THR A 2 -23.61 -10.90 14.26
CA THR A 2 -22.90 -10.94 15.54
C THR A 2 -21.51 -10.35 15.35
N ASP A 3 -20.96 -9.73 16.39
CA ASP A 3 -19.58 -9.30 16.37
C ASP A 3 -18.63 -10.49 16.22
N LEU A 4 -17.52 -10.25 15.53
CA LEU A 4 -16.41 -11.19 15.49
C LEU A 4 -15.82 -11.35 16.91
N THR A 5 -15.45 -12.57 17.27
CA THR A 5 -14.74 -12.85 18.53
C THR A 5 -13.37 -13.48 18.29
N TYR A 6 -12.50 -13.46 19.31
CA TYR A 6 -11.26 -14.22 19.28
C TYR A 6 -11.51 -15.73 19.08
N SER A 7 -12.59 -16.27 19.64
CA SER A 7 -12.93 -17.69 19.51
C SER A 7 -13.24 -18.08 18.07
N ASP A 8 -13.85 -17.18 17.28
CA ASP A 8 -14.10 -17.41 15.86
C ASP A 8 -12.78 -17.50 15.07
N LEU A 9 -11.80 -16.63 15.38
CA LEU A 9 -10.48 -16.68 14.77
C LEU A 9 -9.72 -17.95 15.15
N GLU A 10 -9.74 -18.33 16.42
CA GLU A 10 -9.11 -19.55 16.91
C GLU A 10 -9.71 -20.79 16.22
N ALA A 11 -11.04 -20.90 16.21
CA ALA A 11 -11.76 -21.98 15.54
C ALA A 11 -11.48 -22.01 14.04
N ALA A 12 -11.41 -20.85 13.38
CA ALA A 12 -11.03 -20.75 11.98
C ALA A 12 -9.56 -21.17 11.75
N CYS A 13 -8.65 -20.93 12.68
CA CYS A 13 -7.24 -21.34 12.58
C CYS A 13 -7.00 -22.83 12.84
N HIS A 14 -8.00 -23.56 13.38
CA HIS A 14 -7.98 -25.02 13.47
C HIS A 14 -8.21 -25.71 12.11
N ALA A 15 -7.66 -26.91 11.96
CA ALA A 15 -7.96 -27.76 10.81
C ALA A 15 -9.46 -28.05 10.75
N GLY A 16 -10.08 -27.80 9.60
CA GLY A 16 -11.53 -27.95 9.43
C GLY A 16 -12.35 -26.72 9.81
N GLY A 17 -11.73 -25.65 10.31
CA GLY A 17 -12.37 -24.35 10.51
C GLY A 17 -12.73 -23.64 9.20
N ALA A 18 -13.24 -22.41 9.33
CA ALA A 18 -13.59 -21.53 8.22
C ALA A 18 -12.46 -21.39 7.19
N SER A 19 -12.80 -21.23 5.92
CA SER A 19 -11.82 -21.12 4.83
C SER A 19 -11.27 -19.71 4.72
N VAL A 20 -12.16 -18.73 4.78
CA VAL A 20 -11.86 -17.30 4.64
C VAL A 20 -12.81 -16.46 5.49
N LEU A 21 -12.39 -15.24 5.82
CA LEU A 21 -13.29 -14.13 6.12
C LEU A 21 -13.20 -13.15 4.96
N SER A 22 -14.34 -12.72 4.42
CA SER A 22 -14.41 -11.69 3.39
C SER A 22 -15.13 -10.45 3.90
N SER A 23 -14.68 -9.26 3.48
CA SER A 23 -15.38 -7.99 3.65
C SER A 23 -15.57 -7.37 2.26
N VAL A 24 -16.81 -7.04 1.89
CA VAL A 24 -17.12 -6.44 0.59
C VAL A 24 -17.97 -5.18 0.81
N THR A 25 -17.48 -4.05 0.31
CA THR A 25 -18.16 -2.75 0.41
C THR A 25 -18.45 -2.21 -0.98
N GLU A 26 -19.69 -1.79 -1.22
CA GLU A 26 -20.02 -1.01 -2.42
C GLU A 26 -19.63 0.44 -2.18
N LEU A 27 -18.88 1.02 -3.13
CA LEU A 27 -18.41 2.39 -3.11
C LEU A 27 -19.05 3.19 -4.25
N ALA A 28 -19.05 4.51 -4.12
CA ALA A 28 -19.48 5.45 -5.15
C ALA A 28 -18.49 6.62 -5.27
N PRO A 29 -18.41 7.30 -6.43
CA PRO A 29 -17.67 8.56 -6.53
C PRO A 29 -18.27 9.61 -5.59
N ALA A 30 -17.42 10.28 -4.81
CA ALA A 30 -17.86 11.24 -3.79
C ALA A 30 -18.68 12.42 -4.38
N ALA A 31 -18.35 12.84 -5.60
CA ALA A 31 -19.07 13.91 -6.32
C ALA A 31 -20.39 13.46 -6.98
N GLY A 32 -20.80 12.20 -6.79
CA GLY A 32 -22.01 11.61 -7.36
C GLY A 32 -21.78 10.75 -8.61
N PRO A 33 -22.79 10.00 -9.08
CA PRO A 33 -22.66 8.99 -10.13
C PRO A 33 -22.22 9.53 -11.51
N GLN A 34 -22.37 10.84 -11.74
CA GLN A 34 -21.90 11.52 -12.95
C GLN A 34 -20.39 11.75 -12.97
N ALA A 35 -19.70 11.62 -11.83
CA ALA A 35 -18.27 11.89 -11.72
C ALA A 35 -17.45 10.73 -12.28
N GLY A 36 -16.41 11.06 -13.04
CA GLY A 36 -15.34 10.11 -13.36
C GLY A 36 -14.32 10.05 -12.23
N ILE A 37 -13.66 8.90 -12.07
CA ILE A 37 -12.58 8.69 -11.11
C ILE A 37 -11.25 8.52 -11.85
N ALA A 38 -10.14 8.71 -11.13
CA ALA A 38 -8.78 8.45 -11.61
C ALA A 38 -8.18 7.20 -10.94
N PRO A 39 -8.25 6.02 -11.59
CA PRO A 39 -7.61 4.79 -11.10
C PRO A 39 -6.08 4.89 -11.01
N ALA A 40 -5.46 3.84 -10.45
CA ALA A 40 -4.03 3.63 -10.54
C ALA A 40 -3.53 3.67 -11.99
N ARG A 41 -2.56 4.54 -12.27
CA ARG A 41 -1.91 4.66 -13.57
C ARG A 41 -0.84 3.58 -13.73
N TYR A 42 -0.75 3.07 -14.95
CA TYR A 42 0.26 2.10 -15.36
C TYR A 42 0.91 2.57 -16.66
N VAL A 43 2.12 2.10 -16.92
CA VAL A 43 2.82 2.36 -18.18
C VAL A 43 2.68 1.13 -19.08
N GLN A 44 2.21 1.35 -20.31
CA GLN A 44 2.20 0.33 -21.36
C GLN A 44 3.06 0.83 -22.54
N GLY A 45 4.28 0.32 -22.65
CA GLY A 45 5.24 0.83 -23.62
C GLY A 45 5.70 2.24 -23.23
N ARG A 46 5.24 3.26 -23.97
CA ARG A 46 5.51 4.68 -23.69
C ARG A 46 4.27 5.45 -23.24
N ASP A 47 3.10 4.81 -23.26
CA ASP A 47 1.83 5.47 -22.99
C ASP A 47 1.35 5.13 -21.57
N GLY A 48 0.78 6.13 -20.90
CA GLY A 48 0.03 5.92 -19.66
C GLY A 48 -1.32 5.26 -19.94
N THR A 49 -1.71 4.32 -19.09
CA THR A 49 -2.99 3.59 -19.18
C THR A 49 -3.52 3.21 -17.79
N TYR A 50 -4.69 2.57 -17.77
CA TYR A 50 -5.25 1.91 -16.59
C TYR A 50 -5.26 0.39 -16.78
N ALA A 51 -5.27 -0.35 -15.67
CA ALA A 51 -5.39 -1.80 -15.72
C ALA A 51 -6.86 -2.20 -15.90
N TYR A 52 -7.20 -2.67 -17.11
CA TYR A 52 -8.54 -3.18 -17.43
C TYR A 52 -8.56 -4.70 -17.44
N GLU A 53 -9.63 -5.27 -16.89
CA GLU A 53 -9.81 -6.72 -16.78
C GLU A 53 -11.26 -7.13 -17.05
N THR A 54 -11.49 -8.42 -17.21
CA THR A 54 -12.84 -9.00 -17.17
C THR A 54 -13.04 -9.70 -15.84
N ARG A 55 -14.09 -9.32 -15.09
CA ARG A 55 -14.49 -9.96 -13.83
C ARG A 55 -15.92 -10.48 -13.94
N PHE A 56 -16.35 -11.31 -13.00
CA PHE A 56 -17.72 -11.83 -12.96
C PHE A 56 -18.51 -11.09 -11.89
N ILE A 57 -19.52 -10.31 -12.29
CA ILE A 57 -20.31 -9.46 -11.39
C ILE A 57 -21.78 -9.72 -11.69
N GLY A 58 -22.57 -10.08 -10.67
CA GLY A 58 -24.01 -10.30 -10.85
C GLY A 58 -24.37 -11.45 -11.80
N GLY A 59 -23.49 -12.44 -11.99
CA GLY A 59 -23.77 -13.57 -12.88
C GLY A 59 -23.32 -13.37 -14.34
N GLU A 60 -22.67 -12.26 -14.66
CA GLU A 60 -22.20 -11.96 -16.02
C GLU A 60 -20.72 -11.54 -16.08
N PRO A 61 -20.01 -11.85 -17.18
CA PRO A 61 -18.70 -11.24 -17.47
C PRO A 61 -18.86 -9.73 -17.62
N SER A 62 -18.05 -8.97 -16.90
CA SER A 62 -18.06 -7.52 -16.84
C SER A 62 -16.66 -6.97 -17.09
N SER A 63 -16.57 -5.96 -17.94
CA SER A 63 -15.39 -5.12 -18.08
C SER A 63 -15.23 -4.23 -16.85
N VAL A 64 -14.05 -4.30 -16.24
CA VAL A 64 -13.70 -3.51 -15.05
C VAL A 64 -12.35 -2.82 -15.24
N VAL A 65 -12.12 -1.82 -14.41
CA VAL A 65 -10.80 -1.21 -14.18
C VAL A 65 -10.38 -1.47 -12.74
N VAL A 66 -9.10 -1.77 -12.53
CA VAL A 66 -8.51 -1.85 -11.19
C VAL A 66 -8.29 -0.43 -10.69
N VAL A 67 -9.09 -0.02 -9.70
CA VAL A 67 -9.03 1.31 -9.07
C VAL A 67 -7.90 1.35 -8.06
N ASP A 68 -7.81 0.30 -7.23
CA ASP A 68 -6.68 0.10 -6.34
C ASP A 68 -6.26 -1.37 -6.27
N SER A 69 -4.96 -1.61 -6.44
CA SER A 69 -4.41 -2.95 -6.63
C SER A 69 -4.19 -3.69 -5.31
N LYS A 70 -3.96 -5.00 -5.41
CA LYS A 70 -3.68 -5.85 -4.24
C LYS A 70 -2.50 -5.42 -3.40
N ALA A 71 -1.41 -4.98 -4.02
CA ALA A 71 -0.25 -4.51 -3.29
C ALA A 71 -0.58 -3.19 -2.56
N SER A 72 -1.23 -2.26 -3.27
CA SER A 72 -1.60 -0.96 -2.72
C SER A 72 -2.57 -1.06 -1.54
N GLN A 73 -3.59 -1.92 -1.62
CA GLN A 73 -4.51 -2.15 -0.50
C GLN A 73 -3.80 -2.69 0.74
N LEU A 74 -2.77 -3.53 0.57
CA LEU A 74 -1.96 -3.99 1.70
C LEU A 74 -1.06 -2.87 2.24
N ASN A 75 -0.52 -2.00 1.39
CA ASN A 75 0.24 -0.83 1.85
C ASN A 75 -0.63 0.10 2.69
N ARG A 76 -1.91 0.30 2.34
CA ARG A 76 -2.83 1.10 3.16
C ARG A 76 -3.08 0.51 4.54
N VAL A 77 -3.19 -0.82 4.62
CA VAL A 77 -3.27 -1.52 5.90
C VAL A 77 -1.99 -1.30 6.73
N GLU A 78 -0.83 -1.31 6.08
CA GLU A 78 0.46 -1.04 6.75
C GLU A 78 0.62 0.42 7.18
N ASP A 79 0.18 1.37 6.36
CA ASP A 79 0.17 2.80 6.67
C ASP A 79 -0.76 3.08 7.86
N ALA A 80 -1.94 2.46 7.88
CA ALA A 80 -2.88 2.56 9.01
C ALA A 80 -2.31 1.95 10.29
N ILE A 81 -1.58 0.82 10.20
CA ILE A 81 -0.83 0.25 11.33
C ILE A 81 0.26 1.23 11.81
N SER A 82 1.01 1.84 10.89
CA SER A 82 2.04 2.83 11.23
C SER A 82 1.46 4.01 11.99
N LEU A 83 0.39 4.59 11.46
CA LEU A 83 -0.29 5.73 12.09
C LEU A 83 -0.83 5.36 13.47
N ALA A 84 -1.50 4.21 13.61
CA ALA A 84 -2.03 3.76 14.89
C ALA A 84 -0.92 3.54 15.94
N ILE A 85 0.27 3.07 15.54
CA ILE A 85 1.43 2.96 16.43
C ILE A 85 1.91 4.35 16.87
N GLU A 86 2.01 5.30 15.94
CA GLU A 86 2.39 6.69 16.23
C GLU A 86 1.39 7.38 17.18
N GLU A 87 0.10 7.06 17.04
CA GLU A 87 -0.98 7.54 17.91
C GLU A 87 -1.11 6.77 19.24
N GLY A 88 -0.28 5.74 19.45
CA GLY A 88 -0.16 5.04 20.73
C GLY A 88 -1.08 3.83 20.91
N ASP A 89 -1.48 3.15 19.83
CA ASP A 89 -2.18 1.88 19.94
C ASP A 89 -1.37 0.88 20.78
N ALA A 90 -1.95 0.43 21.89
CA ALA A 90 -1.25 -0.37 22.90
C ALA A 90 -0.89 -1.78 22.42
N SER A 91 -1.66 -2.35 21.50
CA SER A 91 -1.42 -3.71 21.00
C SER A 91 -0.41 -3.72 19.87
N LEU A 92 -0.56 -2.81 18.91
CA LEU A 92 0.35 -2.65 17.77
C LEU A 92 1.71 -2.12 18.20
N SER A 93 1.79 -1.27 19.22
CA SER A 93 3.08 -0.82 19.78
C SER A 93 3.93 -1.96 20.37
N ARG A 94 3.33 -3.13 20.63
CA ARG A 94 4.05 -4.35 21.06
C ARG A 94 4.48 -5.23 19.89
N MET A 95 4.09 -4.90 18.66
CA MET A 95 4.44 -5.64 17.45
C MET A 95 5.95 -5.55 17.19
N PRO A 96 6.66 -6.68 17.00
CA PRO A 96 8.05 -6.63 16.60
C PRO A 96 8.23 -6.02 15.21
N SER A 97 9.35 -5.33 15.02
CA SER A 97 9.69 -4.70 13.75
C SER A 97 11.19 -4.67 13.48
N ILE A 98 11.55 -4.32 12.25
CA ILE A 98 12.91 -3.93 11.88
C ILE A 98 12.86 -2.45 11.55
N ARG A 99 13.79 -1.64 12.08
CA ARG A 99 13.89 -0.21 11.76
C ARG A 99 15.24 0.06 11.12
N VAL A 100 15.22 0.72 9.97
CA VAL A 100 16.41 1.28 9.34
C VAL A 100 16.49 2.78 9.64
N ASP A 101 17.65 3.24 10.10
CA ASP A 101 17.92 4.61 10.51
C ASP A 101 19.02 5.24 9.65
N TYR A 102 18.73 6.40 9.07
CA TYR A 102 19.63 7.21 8.25
C TYR A 102 19.99 8.55 8.92
N GLU A 103 19.90 8.64 10.25
CA GLU A 103 20.04 9.82 11.12
C GLU A 103 18.96 10.91 10.91
N THR A 104 18.66 11.25 9.66
CA THR A 104 17.68 12.28 9.26
C THR A 104 16.30 11.72 8.90
N LEU A 105 16.25 10.41 8.65
CA LEU A 105 15.06 9.66 8.25
C LEU A 105 15.17 8.27 8.85
N SER A 106 14.04 7.70 9.27
CA SER A 106 13.95 6.29 9.62
C SER A 106 12.72 5.67 8.98
N ALA A 107 12.79 4.38 8.68
CA ALA A 107 11.65 3.61 8.21
C ALA A 107 11.62 2.24 8.89
N THR A 108 10.43 1.75 9.20
CA THR A 108 10.21 0.38 9.66
C THR A 108 9.93 -0.57 8.50
N ASP A 109 10.01 -1.87 8.73
CA ASP A 109 9.74 -2.87 7.70
C ASP A 109 8.34 -2.76 7.09
N TYR A 110 7.31 -2.40 7.85
CA TYR A 110 5.97 -2.17 7.28
C TYR A 110 5.84 -0.87 6.47
N GLN A 111 6.82 0.04 6.53
CA GLN A 111 6.89 1.24 5.69
C GLN A 111 7.74 1.02 4.41
N LEU A 112 8.34 -0.17 4.26
CA LEU A 112 9.24 -0.49 3.15
C LEU A 112 8.57 -1.42 2.13
N PRO A 113 8.73 -1.19 0.80
CA PRO A 113 8.03 -1.94 -0.25
C PRO A 113 8.20 -3.46 -0.20
N HIS A 114 9.34 -3.94 0.31
CA HIS A 114 9.65 -5.36 0.40
C HIS A 114 9.78 -5.90 1.83
N ARG A 115 9.25 -5.16 2.82
CA ARG A 115 9.21 -5.55 4.23
C ARG A 115 10.55 -6.00 4.77
N PHE A 116 10.60 -7.13 5.49
CA PHE A 116 11.84 -7.67 6.05
C PHE A 116 12.93 -7.93 5.01
N SER A 117 12.56 -8.15 3.73
CA SER A 117 13.48 -8.44 2.64
C SER A 117 13.95 -7.20 1.88
N ASP A 118 13.56 -6.01 2.32
CA ASP A 118 13.86 -4.76 1.64
C ASP A 118 15.37 -4.46 1.57
N GLY A 119 15.76 -3.80 0.48
CA GLY A 119 17.14 -3.38 0.24
C GLY A 119 17.66 -2.44 1.32
N HIS A 120 16.82 -1.52 1.82
CA HIS A 120 17.20 -0.59 2.88
C HIS A 120 17.68 -1.33 4.14
N ILE A 121 17.02 -2.44 4.49
CA ILE A 121 17.41 -3.31 5.61
C ILE A 121 18.62 -4.18 5.26
N ARG A 122 18.57 -4.90 4.13
CA ARG A 122 19.59 -5.90 3.76
C ARG A 122 20.98 -5.31 3.59
N PHE A 123 21.07 -4.11 3.01
CA PHE A 123 22.33 -3.44 2.72
C PHE A 123 22.82 -2.53 3.86
N GLY A 124 22.02 -2.35 4.91
CA GLY A 124 22.42 -1.69 6.14
C GLY A 124 23.38 -2.53 6.99
N THR A 125 23.69 -2.02 8.17
CA THR A 125 24.59 -2.66 9.13
C THR A 125 24.00 -2.74 10.53
N ILE A 126 24.44 -3.74 11.29
CA ILE A 126 24.15 -3.94 12.71
C ILE A 126 25.50 -4.22 13.38
N ASP A 127 25.85 -3.44 14.41
CA ASP A 127 27.15 -3.53 15.09
C ASP A 127 28.36 -3.47 14.12
N GLY A 128 28.22 -2.69 13.03
CA GLY A 128 29.25 -2.53 12.00
C GLY A 128 29.35 -3.68 10.98
N GLU A 129 28.59 -4.76 11.14
CA GLU A 129 28.50 -5.84 10.15
C GLU A 129 27.24 -5.72 9.28
N VAL A 130 27.29 -6.22 8.04
CA VAL A 130 26.11 -6.19 7.15
C VAL A 130 24.95 -6.98 7.76
N THR A 131 23.74 -6.41 7.72
CA THR A 131 22.52 -6.99 8.31
C THR A 131 22.31 -8.46 7.91
N THR A 132 22.65 -8.81 6.67
CA THR A 132 22.53 -10.17 6.12
C THR A 132 23.41 -11.23 6.80
N LYS A 133 24.31 -10.85 7.69
CA LYS A 133 25.12 -11.76 8.54
C LYS A 133 24.62 -11.86 9.98
N TYR A 134 23.76 -10.93 10.42
CA TYR A 134 23.30 -10.88 11.80
C TYR A 134 22.45 -12.11 12.14
N PRO A 135 22.72 -12.85 13.24
CA PRO A 135 22.09 -14.15 13.51
C PRO A 135 20.55 -14.14 13.50
N ALA A 136 19.92 -13.14 14.12
CA ALA A 136 18.46 -13.05 14.17
C ALA A 136 17.86 -12.80 12.78
N TYR A 137 18.49 -11.95 11.97
CA TYR A 137 18.05 -11.66 10.61
C TYR A 137 18.26 -12.87 9.68
N VAL A 138 19.38 -13.59 9.84
CA VAL A 138 19.62 -14.86 9.14
C VAL A 138 18.55 -15.90 9.49
N ALA A 139 18.17 -16.01 10.77
CA ALA A 139 17.12 -16.92 11.20
C ALA A 139 15.77 -16.59 10.54
N ALA A 140 15.39 -15.30 10.48
CA ALA A 140 14.18 -14.86 9.80
C ALA A 140 14.23 -15.13 8.28
N ARG A 141 15.36 -14.88 7.62
CA ARG A 141 15.54 -15.21 6.19
C ARG A 141 15.52 -16.71 5.87
N ASN A 142 15.83 -17.55 6.85
CA ASN A 142 15.74 -19.01 6.74
C ASN A 142 14.40 -19.57 7.22
N ALA A 143 13.47 -18.70 7.65
CA ALA A 143 12.12 -19.11 8.02
C ALA A 143 11.41 -19.77 6.83
N SER A 144 10.52 -20.71 7.13
CA SER A 144 9.73 -21.44 6.14
C SER A 144 8.31 -21.65 6.66
N PRO A 145 7.35 -22.07 5.80
CA PRO A 145 6.02 -22.46 6.28
C PRO A 145 6.05 -23.55 7.37
N ALA A 146 7.08 -24.41 7.38
CA ALA A 146 7.26 -25.45 8.40
C ALA A 146 7.81 -24.92 9.74
N ASN A 147 8.44 -23.74 9.74
CA ASN A 147 8.80 -23.00 10.95
C ASN A 147 9.04 -21.52 10.62
N ALA A 148 8.05 -20.69 10.91
CA ALA A 148 8.01 -19.26 10.63
C ALA A 148 8.31 -18.41 11.88
N ARG A 149 8.68 -19.03 13.01
CA ARG A 149 8.80 -18.35 14.30
C ARG A 149 9.78 -17.16 14.28
N ALA A 150 10.97 -17.37 13.72
CA ALA A 150 11.98 -16.31 13.64
C ALA A 150 11.49 -15.10 12.83
N LEU A 151 10.65 -15.32 11.80
CA LEU A 151 10.05 -14.23 11.04
C LEU A 151 8.86 -13.60 11.77
N LEU A 152 8.06 -14.39 12.49
CA LEU A 152 6.96 -13.86 13.33
C LEU A 152 7.48 -12.91 14.42
N GLU A 153 8.57 -13.27 15.09
CA GLU A 153 9.17 -12.49 16.19
C GLU A 153 10.02 -11.30 15.69
N LEU A 154 10.15 -11.11 14.37
CA LEU A 154 10.96 -10.05 13.74
C LEU A 154 10.17 -9.13 12.80
N SER A 155 9.28 -9.69 11.98
CA SER A 155 8.46 -8.98 10.98
C SER A 155 7.14 -9.74 10.75
N PRO A 156 6.17 -9.62 11.65
CA PRO A 156 4.90 -10.34 11.56
C PRO A 156 4.07 -9.90 10.34
N VAL A 157 4.20 -8.64 9.92
CA VAL A 157 3.61 -8.09 8.69
C VAL A 157 4.04 -8.86 7.44
N SER A 158 5.28 -9.39 7.40
CA SER A 158 5.76 -10.22 6.29
C SER A 158 5.01 -11.54 6.16
N LEU A 159 4.46 -12.07 7.25
CA LEU A 159 3.62 -13.26 7.26
C LEU A 159 2.14 -12.94 6.96
N ALA A 160 1.64 -11.80 7.45
CA ALA A 160 0.26 -11.36 7.25
C ALA A 160 0.02 -10.86 5.81
N PHE A 161 0.89 -9.99 5.31
CA PHE A 161 0.76 -9.28 4.04
C PHE A 161 1.69 -9.83 2.94
N GLY A 162 2.46 -10.86 3.28
CA GLY A 162 3.30 -11.61 2.35
C GLY A 162 4.67 -10.98 2.15
N ALA A 163 5.65 -11.80 1.80
CA ALA A 163 7.01 -11.32 1.54
C ALA A 163 7.78 -12.33 0.69
N TRP A 164 8.78 -11.84 -0.04
CA TRP A 164 9.63 -12.68 -0.88
C TRP A 164 11.06 -12.18 -0.91
N ASP A 165 11.97 -12.93 -0.28
CA ASP A 165 13.41 -12.73 -0.37
C ASP A 165 13.97 -13.27 -1.69
N SER A 166 13.54 -12.65 -2.80
CA SER A 166 13.77 -13.09 -4.18
C SER A 166 15.24 -13.04 -4.60
N THR A 167 16.06 -12.25 -3.89
CA THR A 167 17.47 -12.02 -4.23
C THR A 167 18.40 -13.19 -3.90
N ARG A 168 17.97 -14.16 -3.09
CA ARG A 168 18.80 -15.33 -2.75
C ARG A 168 18.84 -16.33 -3.90
N LYS A 169 20.01 -16.93 -4.13
CA LYS A 169 20.18 -18.05 -5.07
C LYS A 169 19.35 -19.29 -4.72
N ALA A 170 19.15 -19.57 -3.43
CA ALA A 170 18.41 -20.72 -2.91
C ALA A 170 17.83 -20.40 -1.53
N HIS A 171 16.86 -21.22 -1.08
CA HIS A 171 16.16 -21.05 0.21
C HIS A 171 15.56 -19.64 0.37
N GLN A 172 14.94 -19.16 -0.70
CA GLN A 172 14.19 -17.91 -0.69
C GLN A 172 12.98 -18.08 0.24
N ALA A 173 12.95 -17.32 1.32
CA ALA A 173 11.73 -17.17 2.12
C ALA A 173 10.65 -16.55 1.21
N ARG A 174 9.56 -17.29 0.99
CA ARG A 174 8.44 -16.87 0.15
C ARG A 174 7.14 -17.19 0.86
N PHE A 175 6.49 -16.15 1.35
CA PHE A 175 5.21 -16.20 2.04
C PHE A 175 4.19 -15.46 1.21
N ARG A 176 3.13 -16.16 0.81
CA ARG A 176 1.97 -15.49 0.19
C ARG A 176 1.24 -14.67 1.25
N SER A 177 0.62 -13.57 0.85
CA SER A 177 -0.25 -12.78 1.72
C SER A 177 -1.44 -13.62 2.22
N CYS A 178 -1.75 -13.48 3.50
CA CYS A 178 -2.91 -14.07 4.15
C CYS A 178 -4.12 -13.15 4.01
N LEU A 179 -3.94 -11.84 4.18
CA LEU A 179 -4.89 -10.81 3.77
C LEU A 179 -4.59 -10.40 2.33
N VAL A 180 -5.64 -10.17 1.53
CA VAL A 180 -5.55 -9.50 0.22
C VAL A 180 -6.74 -8.56 0.08
N GLY A 181 -6.56 -7.45 -0.63
CA GLY A 181 -7.60 -6.47 -0.93
C GLY A 181 -7.58 -6.04 -2.39
N GLU A 182 -8.66 -5.50 -2.92
CA GLU A 182 -8.68 -4.82 -4.22
C GLU A 182 -9.91 -3.91 -4.31
N ILE A 183 -9.77 -2.77 -4.98
CA ILE A 183 -10.90 -1.94 -5.41
C ILE A 183 -11.01 -2.03 -6.92
N ILE A 184 -12.18 -2.41 -7.42
CA ILE A 184 -12.48 -2.47 -8.85
C ILE A 184 -13.66 -1.56 -9.19
N GLY A 185 -13.59 -0.93 -10.35
CA GLY A 185 -14.67 -0.16 -10.94
C GLY A 185 -15.27 -0.91 -12.12
N GLN A 186 -16.53 -1.30 -12.03
CA GLN A 186 -17.27 -1.83 -13.18
C GLN A 186 -17.56 -0.67 -14.14
N LEU A 187 -17.02 -0.73 -15.36
CA LEU A 187 -17.11 0.38 -16.31
C LEU A 187 -18.58 0.70 -16.67
N ALA A 188 -18.89 1.98 -16.86
CA ALA A 188 -20.21 2.38 -17.33
C ALA A 188 -20.46 1.87 -18.76
N ASP A 189 -19.46 1.99 -19.64
CA ASP A 189 -19.45 1.38 -20.97
C ASP A 189 -18.73 0.02 -20.92
N GLN A 190 -19.46 -1.05 -21.20
CA GLN A 190 -18.96 -2.43 -21.17
C GLN A 190 -18.30 -2.88 -22.48
N THR A 191 -18.24 -2.01 -23.51
CA THR A 191 -17.58 -2.28 -24.78
C THR A 191 -16.07 -1.97 -24.74
N GLU A 192 -15.35 -2.21 -25.84
CA GLU A 192 -13.95 -1.83 -25.96
C GLU A 192 -13.71 -0.30 -25.83
N ALA A 193 -14.71 0.53 -26.13
CA ALA A 193 -14.58 1.97 -26.02
C ALA A 193 -14.44 2.41 -24.55
N GLY A 194 -15.12 1.75 -23.62
CA GLY A 194 -14.98 1.99 -22.18
C GLY A 194 -13.56 1.75 -21.64
N ARG A 195 -12.75 0.94 -22.33
CA ARG A 195 -11.35 0.64 -21.97
C ARG A 195 -10.35 1.62 -22.58
N LYS A 196 -10.83 2.62 -23.30
CA LYS A 196 -10.01 3.65 -23.96
C LYS A 196 -10.37 4.99 -23.32
N PRO A 197 -9.78 5.32 -22.17
CA PRO A 197 -10.14 6.55 -21.47
C PRO A 197 -9.82 7.75 -22.37
N PRO A 198 -10.67 8.78 -22.38
CA PRO A 198 -10.45 9.95 -23.21
C PRO A 198 -9.16 10.66 -22.78
N ARG A 199 -8.55 11.41 -23.71
CA ARG A 199 -7.48 12.32 -23.30
C ARG A 199 -8.05 13.50 -22.53
N ARG A 200 -7.29 13.98 -21.56
CA ARG A 200 -7.67 15.10 -20.70
C ARG A 200 -6.58 16.16 -20.71
N GLY A 201 -7.02 17.42 -20.74
CA GLY A 201 -6.18 18.57 -20.49
C GLY A 201 -6.58 19.26 -19.20
N SER A 202 -5.66 20.06 -18.68
CA SER A 202 -5.88 20.88 -17.48
C SER A 202 -5.63 22.34 -17.84
N ALA A 203 -6.72 23.07 -18.11
CA ALA A 203 -6.65 24.52 -18.30
C ALA A 203 -6.80 25.20 -16.94
N ARG A 204 -5.83 26.03 -16.56
CA ARG A 204 -5.90 26.84 -15.34
C ARG A 204 -6.48 28.22 -15.68
N LYS A 205 -7.29 28.77 -14.79
CA LYS A 205 -7.71 30.17 -14.83
C LYS A 205 -6.68 31.01 -14.07
N ASP A 206 -6.15 32.02 -14.74
CA ASP A 206 -5.23 33.00 -14.15
C ASP A 206 -5.84 34.39 -14.37
N ASP A 207 -6.22 35.05 -13.27
CA ASP A 207 -6.87 36.35 -13.28
C ASP A 207 -5.87 37.53 -13.38
N ILE A 208 -4.57 37.25 -13.25
CA ILE A 208 -3.51 38.26 -13.28
C ILE A 208 -2.90 38.32 -14.69
N ALA A 209 -2.37 37.20 -15.18
CA ALA A 209 -1.73 37.13 -16.49
C ALA A 209 -1.70 35.68 -17.02
N PRO A 210 -2.67 35.29 -17.89
CA PRO A 210 -2.74 33.93 -18.45
C PRO A 210 -1.45 33.43 -19.10
N SER A 211 -0.62 34.35 -19.60
CA SER A 211 0.72 34.05 -20.09
C SER A 211 1.62 35.29 -19.95
N VAL A 212 2.59 35.23 -19.04
CA VAL A 212 3.65 36.25 -18.96
C VAL A 212 4.69 35.95 -20.03
N GLN A 213 5.00 36.95 -20.86
CA GLN A 213 5.98 36.84 -21.94
C GLN A 213 7.21 37.67 -21.59
N LEU A 214 8.37 37.03 -21.44
CA LEU A 214 9.62 37.68 -21.09
C LEU A 214 10.63 37.58 -22.23
N ASN A 215 11.47 38.61 -22.37
CA ASN A 215 12.66 38.52 -23.22
C ASN A 215 13.77 37.73 -22.50
N GLU A 216 14.86 37.44 -23.21
CA GLU A 216 16.00 36.68 -22.69
C GLU A 216 16.58 37.30 -21.40
N LYS A 217 16.81 38.62 -21.39
CA LYS A 217 17.41 39.32 -20.25
C LYS A 217 16.56 39.19 -18.99
N ASP A 218 15.26 39.44 -19.11
CA ASP A 218 14.36 39.42 -17.96
C ASP A 218 14.17 37.99 -17.43
N MET A 219 14.08 37.00 -18.33
CA MET A 219 14.00 35.58 -17.97
C MET A 219 15.23 35.13 -17.16
N LEU A 220 16.44 35.45 -17.64
CA LEU A 220 17.68 35.08 -16.96
C LEU A 220 17.85 35.82 -15.63
N THR A 221 17.35 37.07 -15.54
CA THR A 221 17.39 37.84 -14.30
C THR A 221 16.50 37.21 -13.23
N LEU A 222 15.29 36.76 -13.58
CA LEU A 222 14.40 36.09 -12.65
C LEU A 222 14.89 34.69 -12.28
N LEU A 223 15.38 33.91 -13.26
CA LEU A 223 15.96 32.58 -13.01
C LEU A 223 17.07 32.63 -11.94
N ALA A 224 17.97 33.62 -12.03
CA ALA A 224 19.07 33.77 -11.08
C ALA A 224 18.62 34.01 -9.63
N THR A 225 17.36 34.40 -9.38
CA THR A 225 16.84 34.60 -8.02
C THR A 225 16.38 33.32 -7.33
N GLN A 226 16.28 32.21 -8.06
CA GLN A 226 15.78 30.91 -7.57
C GLN A 226 16.69 29.75 -7.99
N GLU A 227 17.87 30.04 -8.53
CA GLU A 227 18.76 29.03 -9.12
C GLU A 227 19.22 27.98 -8.09
N ASP A 228 19.39 28.38 -6.82
CA ASP A 228 19.78 27.54 -5.71
C ASP A 228 18.67 26.60 -5.21
N GLU A 229 17.41 26.88 -5.54
CA GLU A 229 16.25 26.03 -5.24
C GLU A 229 15.89 25.09 -6.39
N MET A 230 16.56 25.19 -7.55
CA MET A 230 16.27 24.41 -8.75
C MET A 230 17.36 23.38 -9.05
N SER A 231 16.98 22.28 -9.72
CA SER A 231 17.96 21.31 -10.20
C SER A 231 18.85 21.91 -11.30
N PRO A 232 20.14 21.53 -11.40
CA PRO A 232 21.03 22.02 -12.45
C PRO A 232 20.48 21.79 -13.86
N THR A 233 19.78 20.68 -14.08
CA THR A 233 19.15 20.32 -15.37
C THR A 233 18.05 21.31 -15.76
N THR A 234 17.21 21.70 -14.81
CA THR A 234 16.12 22.66 -15.02
C THR A 234 16.68 24.04 -15.37
N VAL A 235 17.67 24.51 -14.60
CA VAL A 235 18.37 25.79 -14.85
C VAL A 235 18.98 25.81 -16.25
N ASP A 236 19.67 24.74 -16.62
CA ASP A 236 20.30 24.58 -17.93
C ASP A 236 19.28 24.64 -19.08
N LYS A 237 18.13 23.97 -18.92
CA LYS A 237 17.05 23.93 -19.90
C LYS A 237 16.45 25.31 -20.11
N ILE A 238 16.06 26.00 -19.04
CA ILE A 238 15.48 27.34 -19.10
C ILE A 238 16.47 28.31 -19.73
N THR A 239 17.75 28.24 -19.35
CA THR A 239 18.82 29.09 -19.92
C THR A 239 18.98 28.88 -21.43
N LYS A 240 19.00 27.61 -21.89
CA LYS A 240 19.12 27.28 -23.31
C LYS A 240 17.91 27.77 -24.10
N ASP A 241 16.70 27.58 -23.58
CA ASP A 241 15.47 28.00 -24.24
C ASP A 241 15.37 29.53 -24.35
N ALA A 242 15.74 30.26 -23.29
CA ALA A 242 15.80 31.73 -23.29
C ALA A 242 16.78 32.27 -24.35
N LYS A 243 18.00 31.72 -24.42
CA LYS A 243 19.00 32.11 -25.43
C LYS A 243 18.56 31.77 -26.86
N LYS A 244 17.87 30.64 -27.04
CA LYS A 244 17.35 30.20 -28.34
C LYS A 244 16.27 31.14 -28.88
N ALA A 245 15.53 31.81 -28.00
CA ALA A 245 14.51 32.78 -28.37
C ALA A 245 15.07 34.07 -29.01
N LYS A 246 16.38 34.35 -28.89
CA LYS A 246 17.06 35.50 -29.49
C LYS A 246 16.35 36.83 -29.19
N ASN A 247 16.14 37.14 -27.91
CA ASN A 247 15.40 38.32 -27.41
C ASN A 247 13.93 38.44 -27.84
N LYS A 248 13.32 37.43 -28.50
CA LYS A 248 11.87 37.42 -28.71
C LYS A 248 11.16 37.10 -27.39
N PRO A 249 10.03 37.75 -27.07
CA PRO A 249 9.23 37.38 -25.91
C PRO A 249 8.79 35.91 -25.99
N THR A 250 9.02 35.15 -24.91
CA THR A 250 8.60 33.75 -24.75
C THR A 250 7.90 33.52 -23.42
N SER A 251 7.10 32.46 -23.35
CA SER A 251 6.34 32.10 -22.14
C SER A 251 7.27 31.90 -20.95
N ALA A 252 6.99 32.59 -19.85
CA ALA A 252 7.65 32.43 -18.57
C ALA A 252 6.97 31.40 -17.65
N SER A 253 6.06 30.57 -18.19
CA SER A 253 5.40 29.50 -17.45
C SER A 253 6.38 28.47 -16.85
N VAL A 254 7.58 28.34 -17.41
CA VAL A 254 8.67 27.50 -16.84
C VAL A 254 9.24 28.05 -15.52
N LEU A 255 9.02 29.33 -15.24
CA LEU A 255 9.29 29.98 -13.95
C LEU A 255 8.00 30.14 -13.11
N GLY A 256 6.91 29.45 -13.49
CA GLY A 256 5.61 29.57 -12.82
C GLY A 256 4.83 30.86 -13.13
N LEU A 257 5.29 31.68 -14.08
CA LEU A 257 4.66 32.97 -14.42
C LEU A 257 3.66 32.80 -15.57
N GLY A 258 2.41 32.50 -15.20
CA GLY A 258 1.31 32.22 -16.11
C GLY A 258 1.13 30.72 -16.38
N ALA A 259 0.02 30.35 -17.03
CA ALA A 259 -0.30 28.95 -17.24
C ALA A 259 0.56 28.34 -18.37
N ILE A 260 1.01 27.11 -18.17
CA ILE A 260 1.45 26.26 -19.28
C ILE A 260 0.23 26.07 -20.20
N PRO A 261 0.33 26.35 -21.51
CA PRO A 261 -0.79 26.18 -22.43
C PRO A 261 -1.38 24.77 -22.30
N PRO A 262 -2.70 24.63 -22.08
CA PRO A 262 -3.31 23.33 -21.85
C PRO A 262 -3.19 22.46 -23.10
N SER A 263 -2.68 21.24 -22.94
CA SER A 263 -2.67 20.21 -23.97
C SER A 263 -3.57 19.04 -23.59
N LEU A 264 -3.98 18.24 -24.59
CA LEU A 264 -4.80 17.03 -24.40
C LEU A 264 -3.90 15.79 -24.42
N ASP A 265 -2.93 15.73 -23.51
CA ASP A 265 -1.98 14.63 -23.44
C ASP A 265 -2.15 13.76 -22.20
N GLY A 266 -2.88 14.23 -21.19
CA GLY A 266 -3.13 13.49 -19.95
C GLY A 266 -4.12 12.35 -20.13
N LEU A 267 -3.97 11.31 -19.32
CA LEU A 267 -4.94 10.23 -19.21
C LEU A 267 -6.21 10.74 -18.49
N GLY A 268 -7.37 10.65 -19.14
CA GLY A 268 -8.65 11.09 -18.59
C GLY A 268 -9.26 10.09 -17.62
N PHE A 269 -10.38 10.47 -17.01
CA PHE A 269 -11.06 9.67 -15.99
C PHE A 269 -11.82 8.48 -16.58
N VAL A 270 -12.18 7.54 -15.72
CA VAL A 270 -13.11 6.44 -16.03
C VAL A 270 -14.44 6.68 -15.34
N SER A 271 -15.53 6.38 -16.03
CA SER A 271 -16.86 6.35 -15.44
C SER A 271 -17.22 4.92 -15.06
N CYS A 272 -17.63 4.71 -13.81
CA CYS A 272 -18.00 3.40 -13.30
C CYS A 272 -19.48 3.39 -12.94
N ARG A 273 -20.17 2.29 -13.28
CA ARG A 273 -21.57 2.06 -12.86
C ARG A 273 -21.67 1.45 -11.46
N ARG A 274 -20.60 0.80 -11.00
CA ARG A 274 -20.42 0.25 -9.64
C ARG A 274 -18.95 0.27 -9.27
N ILE A 275 -18.62 0.52 -8.02
CA ILE A 275 -17.25 0.39 -7.48
C ILE A 275 -17.31 -0.53 -6.28
N ILE A 276 -16.40 -1.50 -6.21
CA ILE A 276 -16.44 -2.56 -5.21
C ILE A 276 -15.07 -2.67 -4.57
N ARG A 277 -15.00 -2.44 -3.26
CA ARG A 277 -13.86 -2.79 -2.41
C ARG A 277 -14.08 -4.19 -1.87
N SER A 278 -13.07 -5.05 -1.97
CA SER A 278 -13.15 -6.43 -1.47
C SER A 278 -11.87 -6.83 -0.76
N HIS A 279 -12.01 -7.42 0.41
CA HIS A 279 -10.94 -7.96 1.21
C HIS A 279 -11.19 -9.43 1.55
N VAL A 280 -10.12 -10.23 1.59
CA VAL A 280 -10.17 -11.65 1.96
C VAL A 280 -9.01 -11.97 2.88
N LEU A 281 -9.32 -12.41 4.11
CA LEU A 281 -8.38 -13.07 5.00
C LEU A 281 -8.49 -14.58 4.84
N SER A 282 -7.40 -15.24 4.44
CA SER A 282 -7.36 -16.68 4.20
C SER A 282 -6.84 -17.47 5.41
N PHE A 283 -7.76 -18.02 6.20
CA PHE A 283 -7.43 -18.98 7.25
C PHE A 283 -6.79 -20.25 6.68
N SER A 284 -7.16 -20.65 5.46
CA SER A 284 -6.49 -21.74 4.74
C SER A 284 -5.00 -21.47 4.49
N ALA A 285 -4.63 -20.22 4.20
CA ALA A 285 -3.22 -19.82 4.06
C ALA A 285 -2.51 -19.83 5.41
N LEU A 286 -3.12 -19.24 6.44
CA LEU A 286 -2.59 -19.24 7.82
C LEU A 286 -2.32 -20.66 8.33
N ARG A 287 -3.20 -21.62 8.04
CA ARG A 287 -3.03 -23.04 8.40
C ARG A 287 -1.83 -23.73 7.77
N GLN A 288 -1.22 -23.16 6.72
CA GLN A 288 0.02 -23.67 6.15
C GLN A 288 1.25 -23.29 6.98
N LEU A 289 1.12 -22.35 7.92
CA LEU A 289 2.22 -21.89 8.77
C LEU A 289 2.34 -22.75 10.05
N ARG A 290 3.58 -22.95 10.49
CA ARG A 290 3.98 -23.55 11.76
C ARG A 290 5.04 -22.65 12.40
N PHE A 291 5.22 -22.77 13.71
CA PHE A 291 6.05 -21.86 14.50
C PHE A 291 6.96 -22.61 15.47
N GLY A 292 7.28 -23.88 15.16
CA GLY A 292 8.09 -24.73 16.03
C GLY A 292 7.43 -25.05 17.39
N ALA A 293 6.12 -24.83 17.52
CA ALA A 293 5.31 -25.15 18.69
C ALA A 293 4.42 -26.38 18.44
N ASP A 294 3.73 -26.85 19.48
CA ASP A 294 2.68 -27.87 19.35
C ASP A 294 1.45 -27.34 18.57
N ASN A 295 0.41 -28.16 18.41
CA ASN A 295 -0.75 -27.72 17.63
C ASN A 295 -1.46 -26.51 18.25
N ALA A 296 -1.57 -26.43 19.58
CA ALA A 296 -2.21 -25.32 20.26
C ALA A 296 -1.43 -24.02 20.05
N GLY A 297 -0.11 -24.05 20.25
CA GLY A 297 0.75 -22.88 20.01
C GLY A 297 0.75 -22.45 18.55
N ASN A 298 0.71 -23.40 17.60
CA ASN A 298 0.59 -23.05 16.18
C ASN A 298 -0.75 -22.37 15.84
N VAL A 299 -1.86 -22.79 16.45
CA VAL A 299 -3.15 -22.14 16.25
C VAL A 299 -3.13 -20.73 16.85
N ALA A 300 -2.59 -20.56 18.05
CA ALA A 300 -2.50 -19.24 18.69
C ALA A 300 -1.70 -18.24 17.85
N CYS A 301 -0.55 -18.64 17.28
CA CYS A 301 0.22 -17.77 16.38
C CYS A 301 -0.53 -17.41 15.08
N ARG A 302 -1.34 -18.33 14.54
CA ARG A 302 -2.18 -18.04 13.36
C ARG A 302 -3.32 -17.08 13.69
N ALA A 303 -3.95 -17.27 14.86
CA ALA A 303 -5.00 -16.39 15.35
C ALA A 303 -4.45 -14.98 15.60
N LEU A 304 -3.22 -14.86 16.10
CA LEU A 304 -2.50 -13.59 16.20
C LEU A 304 -2.32 -12.90 14.84
N LEU A 305 -1.82 -13.61 13.81
CA LEU A 305 -1.68 -13.05 12.46
C LEU A 305 -3.03 -12.66 11.83
N ALA A 306 -4.09 -13.45 12.10
CA ALA A 306 -5.45 -13.12 11.69
C ALA A 306 -5.94 -11.83 12.37
N ALA A 307 -5.80 -11.73 13.69
CA ALA A 307 -6.21 -10.57 14.46
C ALA A 307 -5.44 -9.31 14.05
N LEU A 308 -4.13 -9.41 13.83
CA LEU A 308 -3.29 -8.32 13.32
C LEU A 308 -3.80 -7.83 11.96
N SER A 309 -4.10 -8.77 11.05
CA SER A 309 -4.59 -8.44 9.70
C SER A 309 -5.95 -7.75 9.74
N LEU A 310 -6.87 -8.21 10.59
CA LEU A 310 -8.23 -7.64 10.69
C LEU A 310 -8.24 -6.31 11.42
N HIS A 311 -7.37 -6.13 12.42
CA HIS A 311 -7.24 -4.86 13.11
C HIS A 311 -6.64 -3.79 12.19
N GLY A 312 -5.57 -4.11 11.46
CA GLY A 312 -5.03 -3.22 10.44
C GLY A 312 -6.04 -2.90 9.33
N LEU A 313 -6.84 -3.88 8.91
CA LEU A 313 -7.92 -3.66 7.95
C LEU A 313 -8.99 -2.71 8.50
N ALA A 314 -9.45 -2.93 9.74
CA ALA A 314 -10.45 -2.07 10.37
C ALA A 314 -9.96 -0.63 10.54
N LEU A 315 -8.68 -0.43 10.85
CA LEU A 315 -8.04 0.89 10.87
C LEU A 315 -7.99 1.51 9.47
N SER A 316 -7.54 0.75 8.46
CA SER A 316 -7.47 1.23 7.09
C SER A 316 -8.84 1.55 6.49
N ASP A 317 -9.91 0.87 6.93
CA ASP A 317 -11.25 1.12 6.43
C ASP A 317 -11.85 2.44 6.97
N GLN A 318 -11.26 3.05 8.01
CA GLN A 318 -11.66 4.38 8.51
C GLN A 318 -11.29 5.51 7.54
N GLU A 319 -10.32 5.28 6.65
CA GLU A 319 -9.81 6.28 5.71
C GLU A 319 -9.93 5.77 4.26
N LEU A 320 -10.68 6.49 3.43
CA LEU A 320 -10.86 6.16 2.01
C LEU A 320 -10.07 7.12 1.10
N GLU A 321 -8.84 7.44 1.49
CA GLU A 321 -7.93 8.21 0.64
C GLU A 321 -7.10 7.30 -0.27
N LEU A 322 -7.23 7.51 -1.58
CA LEU A 322 -6.56 6.69 -2.59
C LEU A 322 -5.49 7.48 -3.33
N ARG A 323 -5.91 8.57 -3.98
CA ARG A 323 -5.11 9.47 -4.82
C ARG A 323 -6.00 10.61 -5.34
N ALA A 324 -5.36 11.69 -5.78
CA ALA A 324 -6.04 12.83 -6.37
C ALA A 324 -7.04 12.45 -7.48
N ASN A 325 -8.26 12.99 -7.41
CA ASN A 325 -9.39 12.73 -8.31
C ASN A 325 -9.94 11.30 -8.26
N CYS A 326 -9.70 10.57 -7.18
CA CYS A 326 -10.30 9.27 -6.91
C CYS A 326 -11.02 9.26 -5.57
N ASP A 327 -11.68 10.37 -5.24
CA ASP A 327 -12.46 10.52 -4.02
C ASP A 327 -13.70 9.63 -4.07
N LEU A 328 -13.77 8.68 -3.15
CA LEU A 328 -14.86 7.71 -3.04
C LEU A 328 -15.59 7.87 -1.70
N VAL A 329 -16.82 7.38 -1.66
CA VAL A 329 -17.62 7.23 -0.44
C VAL A 329 -18.19 5.82 -0.37
N GLU A 330 -18.45 5.33 0.83
CA GLU A 330 -19.18 4.08 1.03
C GLU A 330 -20.65 4.27 0.65
N ALA A 331 -21.14 3.45 -0.28
CA ALA A 331 -22.53 3.49 -0.73
C ALA A 331 -23.46 2.64 0.15
N GLY A 332 -22.89 1.85 1.06
CA GLY A 332 -23.58 1.04 2.05
C GLY A 332 -22.59 0.32 2.97
N ASP A 333 -23.11 -0.34 4.00
CA ASP A 333 -22.29 -1.03 5.00
C ASP A 333 -21.45 -2.17 4.36
N PRO A 334 -20.23 -2.42 4.86
CA PRO A 334 -19.45 -3.60 4.47
C PRO A 334 -20.20 -4.90 4.83
N VAL A 335 -20.33 -5.80 3.86
CA VAL A 335 -20.84 -7.15 4.11
C VAL A 335 -19.67 -8.04 4.52
N VAL A 336 -19.63 -8.38 5.81
CA VAL A 336 -18.58 -9.24 6.38
C VAL A 336 -19.09 -10.66 6.54
N THR A 337 -18.38 -11.62 5.95
CA THR A 337 -18.79 -13.04 5.96
C THR A 337 -17.65 -13.94 6.39
N LEU A 338 -17.92 -14.78 7.38
CA LEU A 338 -17.08 -15.92 7.74
C LEU A 338 -17.53 -17.15 6.94
N ASP A 339 -16.73 -17.56 5.96
CA ASP A 339 -17.03 -18.71 5.10
C ASP A 339 -16.62 -20.01 5.78
N GLY A 340 -17.61 -20.74 6.26
CA GLY A 340 -17.46 -22.02 6.94
C GLY A 340 -17.09 -23.16 6.00
N ARG A 341 -17.55 -24.36 6.33
CA ARG A 341 -17.31 -25.57 5.52
C ARG A 341 -18.62 -26.01 4.87
N ARG A 342 -18.51 -26.64 3.69
CA ARG A 342 -19.64 -27.26 2.98
C ARG A 342 -20.75 -26.25 2.64
N GLY A 343 -20.37 -25.02 2.27
CA GLY A 343 -21.30 -23.96 1.88
C GLY A 343 -22.00 -23.24 3.04
N THR A 344 -21.59 -23.50 4.29
CA THR A 344 -22.08 -22.73 5.45
C THR A 344 -21.36 -21.39 5.52
N HIS A 345 -22.09 -20.33 5.85
CA HIS A 345 -21.55 -19.00 6.05
C HIS A 345 -22.22 -18.33 7.26
N THR A 346 -21.52 -17.40 7.90
CA THR A 346 -22.06 -16.56 8.96
C THR A 346 -21.76 -15.12 8.62
N GLU A 347 -22.79 -14.28 8.63
CA GLU A 347 -22.66 -12.85 8.42
C GLU A 347 -22.35 -12.17 9.77
N LEU A 348 -21.29 -11.37 9.77
CA LEU A 348 -20.77 -10.68 10.94
C LEU A 348 -21.07 -9.19 10.82
N GLU A 349 -21.09 -8.50 11.96
CA GLU A 349 -21.09 -7.03 11.95
C GLU A 349 -19.82 -6.48 11.27
N PRO A 350 -19.86 -5.26 10.70
CA PRO A 350 -18.69 -4.60 10.11
C PRO A 350 -17.49 -4.58 11.05
N LEU A 351 -16.28 -4.70 10.47
CA LEU A 351 -15.04 -4.69 11.24
C LEU A 351 -14.72 -3.26 11.67
N VAL A 352 -14.68 -3.01 12.98
CA VAL A 352 -14.28 -1.72 13.56
C VAL A 352 -13.12 -1.89 14.55
N PRO A 353 -12.27 -0.87 14.77
CA PRO A 353 -11.15 -0.96 15.72
C PRO A 353 -11.56 -1.32 17.15
N GLU A 354 -12.74 -0.88 17.60
CA GLU A 354 -13.28 -1.15 18.93
C GLU A 354 -13.54 -2.64 19.18
N VAL A 355 -13.80 -3.40 18.10
CA VAL A 355 -13.98 -4.86 18.14
C VAL A 355 -12.65 -5.58 17.90
N THR A 356 -11.89 -5.15 16.88
CA THR A 356 -10.68 -5.85 16.44
C THR A 356 -9.47 -5.62 17.35
N GLY A 357 -9.36 -4.46 18.01
CA GLY A 357 -8.28 -4.14 18.95
C GLY A 357 -8.26 -5.06 20.17
N PRO A 358 -9.38 -5.24 20.90
CA PRO A 358 -9.46 -6.22 21.98
C PRO A 358 -9.19 -7.67 21.55
N ILE A 359 -9.56 -8.04 20.33
CA ILE A 359 -9.25 -9.35 19.75
C ILE A 359 -7.73 -9.50 19.54
N LEU A 360 -7.07 -8.47 19.01
CA LEU A 360 -5.62 -8.46 18.85
C LEU A 360 -4.90 -8.57 20.21
N ALA A 361 -5.32 -7.79 21.21
CA ALA A 361 -4.78 -7.88 22.57
C ALA A 361 -4.88 -9.31 23.13
N THR A 362 -6.06 -9.92 23.02
CA THR A 362 -6.30 -11.32 23.44
C THR A 362 -5.40 -12.30 22.67
N ALA A 363 -5.27 -12.11 21.36
CA ALA A 363 -4.46 -13.00 20.52
C ALA A 363 -2.96 -12.93 20.86
N ILE A 364 -2.45 -11.73 21.20
CA ILE A 364 -1.08 -11.55 21.67
C ILE A 364 -0.86 -12.35 22.97
N GLU A 365 -1.74 -12.17 23.97
CA GLU A 365 -1.64 -12.88 25.24
C GLU A 365 -1.67 -14.40 25.07
N ARG A 366 -2.58 -14.91 24.23
CA ARG A 366 -2.72 -16.34 23.95
C ARG A 366 -1.52 -16.91 23.24
N ALA A 367 -0.97 -16.19 22.25
CA ALA A 367 0.21 -16.63 21.51
C ALA A 367 1.46 -16.66 22.41
N VAL A 368 1.66 -15.63 23.25
CA VAL A 368 2.76 -15.61 24.22
C VAL A 368 2.62 -16.76 25.22
N ALA A 369 1.46 -16.94 25.82
CA ALA A 369 1.24 -17.99 26.83
C ALA A 369 1.34 -19.41 26.27
N THR A 370 0.86 -19.65 25.04
CA THR A 370 0.71 -21.01 24.49
C THR A 370 1.89 -21.42 23.61
N ALA A 371 2.47 -20.49 22.85
CA ALA A 371 3.58 -20.77 21.93
C ALA A 371 4.94 -20.25 22.47
N GLY A 372 4.92 -19.45 23.54
CA GLY A 372 6.12 -18.88 24.14
C GLY A 372 6.83 -17.88 23.23
N ILE A 373 6.12 -17.23 22.31
CA ILE A 373 6.73 -16.25 21.39
C ILE A 373 7.13 -14.97 22.12
N ARG A 374 8.10 -14.25 21.56
CA ARG A 374 8.48 -12.90 22.02
C ARG A 374 7.65 -11.83 21.30
N TRP A 375 6.89 -11.02 22.05
CA TRP A 375 6.01 -9.96 21.52
C TRP A 375 5.94 -8.77 22.49
N ASP A 376 7.08 -8.10 22.62
CA ASP A 376 7.33 -7.08 23.66
C ASP A 376 7.58 -5.69 23.06
N GLY A 377 7.32 -5.48 21.76
CA GLY A 377 7.68 -4.25 21.05
C GLY A 377 9.17 -4.19 20.68
N GLN A 378 9.82 -5.35 20.52
CA GLN A 378 11.23 -5.39 20.17
C GLN A 378 11.48 -4.88 18.75
N VAL A 379 12.51 -4.04 18.60
CA VAL A 379 12.94 -3.50 17.31
C VAL A 379 14.34 -4.00 16.99
N LEU A 380 14.55 -4.54 15.79
CA LEU A 380 15.89 -4.75 15.26
C LEU A 380 16.37 -3.47 14.58
N GLU A 381 17.25 -2.74 15.25
CA GLU A 381 17.83 -1.50 14.72
C GLU A 381 18.89 -1.80 13.67
N VAL A 382 18.79 -1.12 12.53
CA VAL A 382 19.71 -1.23 11.38
C VAL A 382 20.19 0.16 11.03
N THR A 383 21.50 0.37 10.97
CA THR A 383 22.08 1.59 10.41
C THR A 383 21.98 1.53 8.88
N GLY A 384 21.33 2.54 8.29
CA GLY A 384 21.10 2.67 6.87
C GLY A 384 22.41 2.87 6.09
N ASN A 385 22.44 2.36 4.86
CA ASN A 385 23.61 2.50 4.00
C ASN A 385 23.62 3.88 3.30
N PRO A 386 24.61 4.75 3.55
CA PRO A 386 24.62 6.12 3.02
C PRO A 386 24.62 6.18 1.47
N ILE A 387 25.10 5.12 0.79
CA ILE A 387 25.06 5.03 -0.67
C ILE A 387 23.61 4.98 -1.18
N ILE A 388 22.72 4.30 -0.45
CA ILE A 388 21.31 4.19 -0.83
C ILE A 388 20.62 5.55 -0.67
N LEU A 389 20.85 6.23 0.45
CA LEU A 389 20.26 7.56 0.70
C LEU A 389 20.74 8.59 -0.33
N ALA A 390 22.04 8.60 -0.63
CA ALA A 390 22.61 9.49 -1.64
C ALA A 390 22.09 9.21 -3.07
N GLY A 391 21.62 8.00 -3.34
CA GLY A 391 21.04 7.60 -4.62
C GLY A 391 19.53 7.83 -4.73
N ALA A 392 18.84 8.23 -3.66
CA ALA A 392 17.42 8.56 -3.68
C ALA A 392 17.23 9.95 -4.31
N THR A 393 17.24 10.02 -5.64
CA THR A 393 16.90 11.26 -6.36
C THR A 393 15.40 11.48 -6.33
N ALA A 394 14.95 12.67 -5.95
CA ALA A 394 13.54 13.07 -5.82
C ALA A 394 12.76 13.21 -7.16
N ASP A 395 13.29 12.67 -8.27
CA ASP A 395 12.74 12.87 -9.63
C ASP A 395 11.62 11.87 -10.00
N ALA A 396 10.96 11.24 -9.03
CA ALA A 396 9.92 10.24 -9.32
C ALA A 396 8.51 10.83 -9.56
N ASP A 397 8.32 12.15 -9.40
CA ASP A 397 7.02 12.83 -9.55
C ASP A 397 6.82 13.54 -10.90
N GLU A 398 7.77 13.42 -11.83
CA GLU A 398 7.60 13.85 -13.22
C GLU A 398 7.32 12.66 -14.15
N ASP A 399 6.12 12.04 -14.06
CA ASP A 399 5.49 11.32 -15.19
C ASP A 399 3.96 11.10 -15.00
#